data_AF-A0A2V5UXT4-F1
#
_entry.id   AF-A0A2V5UXT4-F1
#
_cell.length_a   1.000
_cell.length_b   1.000
_cell.length_c   1.000
_cell.angle_alpha   90.00
_cell.angle_beta   90.00
_cell.angle_gamma   90.00
#
_symmetry.space_group_name_H-M   'P 1'
#
loop_
_entity.id
_entity.type
_entity.pdbx_description
1 polymer ?
#
loop_
_entity_poly.entity_id
_entity_poly.type
_entity_poly.pdbx_seq_one_letter_code
_entity_poly.pdbx_strand_id
1 'polypeptide(L)'
;FADRNYLSDGSLVPRSRPDALLRDPEEAAARVLRMLREGKVRSVDGADVDARAETVCVHGDTSGAVEFARTLRSLLEKEEVTIRAPNFSR
;
A
#
# COMPACT_ATOMS: atom_id res chain seq x y z
N PHE A 1 -0.76 4.18 -1.13
CA PHE A 1 -1.56 3.66 -0.01
C PHE A 1 -1.40 2.16 0.03
N ALA A 2 -1.11 1.57 1.19
CA ALA A 2 -0.95 0.12 1.29
C ALA A 2 -2.29 -0.62 1.14
N ASP A 3 -3.33 -0.05 1.73
CA ASP A 3 -4.62 -0.70 2.00
C ASP A 3 -5.79 -0.16 1.15
N ARG A 4 -5.51 0.66 0.14
CA ARG A 4 -6.52 1.20 -0.79
C ARG A 4 -6.31 0.66 -2.18
N ASN A 5 -7.41 0.28 -2.82
CA ASN A 5 -7.39 -0.13 -4.22
C ASN A 5 -7.37 1.09 -5.16
N TYR A 6 -6.83 0.86 -6.35
CA TYR A 6 -6.62 1.87 -7.39
C TYR A 6 -7.52 1.58 -8.60
N LEU A 7 -8.00 2.63 -9.25
CA LEU A 7 -8.58 2.56 -10.59
C LEU A 7 -7.48 2.68 -11.65
N SER A 8 -7.77 2.32 -12.90
CA SER A 8 -6.81 2.41 -14.02
C SER A 8 -6.26 3.81 -14.28
N ASP A 9 -6.98 4.86 -13.90
CA ASP A 9 -6.51 6.25 -14.01
C ASP A 9 -5.57 6.67 -12.84
N GLY A 10 -5.28 5.75 -11.92
CA GLY A 10 -4.44 5.94 -10.75
C GLY A 10 -5.11 6.65 -9.58
N SER A 11 -6.38 7.02 -9.70
CA SER A 11 -7.18 7.46 -8.56
C SER A 11 -7.50 6.28 -7.63
N LEU A 12 -7.82 6.59 -6.37
CA LEU A 12 -8.25 5.57 -5.41
C LEU A 12 -9.71 5.19 -5.65
N VAL A 13 -10.01 3.90 -5.52
CA VAL A 13 -11.39 3.40 -5.53
C VAL A 13 -12.21 4.11 -4.45
N PRO A 14 -13.37 4.71 -4.78
CA PRO A 14 -14.24 5.40 -3.83
C PRO A 14 -14.59 4.53 -2.63
N ARG A 15 -14.56 5.11 -1.41
CA ARG A 15 -14.80 4.37 -0.15
C ARG A 15 -16.17 3.68 -0.06
N SER A 16 -17.15 4.13 -0.82
CA SER A 16 -18.49 3.52 -0.88
C SER A 16 -18.50 2.17 -1.61
N ARG A 17 -17.46 1.83 -2.38
CA ARG A 17 -17.39 0.55 -3.06
C ARG A 17 -16.89 -0.56 -2.14
N PRO A 18 -17.39 -1.80 -2.29
CA PRO A 18 -17.00 -2.92 -1.44
C PRO A 18 -15.53 -3.34 -1.61
N ASP A 19 -14.95 -3.05 -2.77
CA ASP A 19 -13.56 -3.32 -3.14
C ASP A 19 -12.64 -2.12 -2.87
N ALA A 20 -13.06 -1.11 -2.09
CA ALA A 20 -12.24 0.08 -1.85
C ALA A 20 -11.03 -0.17 -0.93
N LEU A 21 -11.14 -1.16 -0.05
CA LEU A 21 -10.18 -1.46 1.00
C LEU A 21 -9.60 -2.86 0.82
N LEU A 22 -8.29 -2.93 0.97
CA LEU A 22 -7.57 -4.18 1.08
C LEU A 22 -7.44 -4.56 2.55
N ARG A 23 -7.83 -5.79 2.90
CA ARG A 23 -7.82 -6.29 4.28
C ARG A 23 -6.70 -7.26 4.58
N ASP A 24 -6.08 -7.82 3.54
CA ASP A 24 -4.98 -8.77 3.68
C ASP A 24 -3.63 -8.04 3.74
N PRO A 25 -2.89 -8.15 4.87
CA PRO A 25 -1.57 -7.52 4.98
C PRO A 25 -0.52 -8.14 4.06
N GLU A 26 -0.67 -9.40 3.62
CA GLU A 26 0.27 -10.01 2.67
C GLU A 26 0.12 -9.40 1.27
N GLU A 27 -1.13 -9.22 0.82
CA GLU A 27 -1.39 -8.52 -0.45
C GLU A 27 -0.96 -7.05 -0.37
N ALA A 28 -1.12 -6.40 0.80
CA ALA A 28 -0.65 -5.04 1.01
C ALA A 28 0.88 -4.94 0.94
N ALA A 29 1.60 -5.92 1.50
CA ALA A 29 3.06 -5.99 1.44
C ALA A 29 3.53 -6.19 0.00
N ALA A 30 2.95 -7.16 -0.73
CA ALA A 30 3.25 -7.40 -2.14
C ALA A 30 3.04 -6.14 -2.99
N ARG A 31 1.96 -5.40 -2.74
CA ARG A 31 1.69 -4.11 -3.38
C ARG A 31 2.77 -3.07 -3.09
N VAL A 32 3.15 -2.89 -1.83
CA VAL A 32 4.17 -1.91 -1.45
C VAL A 32 5.52 -2.28 -2.06
N LEU A 33 5.90 -3.56 -2.03
CA LEU A 33 7.12 -4.04 -2.67
C LEU A 33 7.12 -3.77 -4.18
N ARG A 34 5.97 -3.96 -4.84
CA ARG A 34 5.82 -3.62 -6.25
C ARG A 34 5.99 -2.13 -6.52
N MET A 35 5.39 -1.27 -5.68
CA MET A 35 5.59 0.18 -5.78
C MET A 35 7.08 0.55 -5.62
N LEU A 36 7.79 -0.09 -4.68
CA LEU A 36 9.21 0.18 -4.42
C LEU A 36 10.13 -0.32 -5.54
N ARG A 37 9.88 -1.53 -6.06
CA ARG A 37 10.76 -2.20 -7.04
C ARG A 37 10.47 -1.80 -8.48
N GLU A 38 9.19 -1.65 -8.83
CA GLU A 38 8.75 -1.42 -10.21
C GLU A 38 8.20 0.00 -10.42
N GLY A 39 7.90 0.74 -9.34
CA GLY A 39 7.21 2.03 -9.45
C GLY A 39 5.75 1.88 -9.89
N LYS A 40 5.10 0.75 -9.60
CA LYS A 40 3.77 0.39 -10.11
C LYS A 40 2.84 -0.19 -9.04
N VAL A 41 1.54 -0.05 -9.29
CA VAL A 41 0.46 -0.75 -8.57
C VAL A 41 -0.51 -1.40 -9.58
N ARG A 42 -1.18 -2.47 -9.15
CA ARG A 42 -2.26 -3.10 -9.93
C ARG A 42 -3.59 -2.42 -9.60
N SER A 43 -4.33 -1.99 -10.61
CA SER A 43 -5.69 -1.50 -10.44
C SER A 43 -6.70 -2.66 -10.27
N VAL A 44 -7.93 -2.34 -9.86
CA VAL A 44 -9.00 -3.33 -9.66
C VAL A 44 -9.43 -4.06 -10.93
N ASP A 45 -9.19 -3.45 -12.08
CA ASP A 45 -9.42 -3.98 -13.43
C ASP A 45 -8.17 -4.63 -14.04
N GLY A 46 -7.09 -4.77 -13.27
CA GLY A 46 -5.89 -5.51 -13.66
C GLY A 46 -4.92 -4.73 -14.55
N ALA A 47 -5.10 -3.42 -14.71
CA ALA A 47 -4.12 -2.57 -15.36
C ALA A 47 -2.95 -2.26 -14.42
N ASP A 48 -1.78 -2.01 -15.00
CA ASP A 48 -0.66 -1.45 -14.27
C ASP A 48 -0.75 0.06 -14.27
N VAL A 49 -0.63 0.66 -13.09
CA VAL A 49 -0.67 2.09 -12.86
C VAL A 49 0.66 2.53 -12.29
N ASP A 50 1.24 3.60 -12.82
CA ASP A 50 2.44 4.22 -12.28
C ASP A 50 2.17 4.77 -10.87
N ALA A 51 2.94 4.28 -9.89
CA ALA A 51 2.81 4.62 -8.49
C ALA A 51 4.18 4.65 -7.82
N ARG A 52 4.82 5.81 -7.84
CA ARG A 52 6.04 6.10 -7.06
C ARG A 52 5.65 6.76 -5.75
N ALA A 53 6.12 6.20 -4.64
CA ALA A 53 5.76 6.68 -3.31
C ALA A 53 7.02 6.88 -2.47
N GLU A 54 7.15 8.05 -1.86
CA GLU A 54 8.18 8.34 -0.84
C GLU A 54 7.73 7.92 0.55
N THR A 55 6.42 7.88 0.77
CA THR A 55 5.79 7.44 2.01
C THR A 55 4.57 6.57 1.70
N VAL A 56 4.28 5.64 2.60
CA VAL A 56 3.13 4.73 2.47
C VAL A 56 2.17 4.98 3.63
N CYS A 57 0.95 5.40 3.30
CA CYS A 57 -0.13 5.53 4.27
C CYS A 57 -0.77 4.16 4.57
N VAL A 58 -1.03 3.92 5.86
CA VAL A 58 -1.76 2.78 6.43
C VAL A 58 -2.84 3.36 7.35
N HIS A 59 -4.08 2.87 7.25
CA HIS A 59 -5.19 3.35 8.05
C HIS A 59 -5.16 2.75 9.48
N GLY A 60 -5.57 3.56 10.46
CA GLY A 60 -5.60 3.20 11.88
C GLY A 60 -7.01 3.09 12.47
N ASP A 61 -8.05 3.36 11.68
CA ASP A 61 -9.45 3.53 12.09
C ASP A 61 -10.32 2.28 11.91
N THR A 62 -9.72 1.16 11.50
CA THR A 62 -10.41 -0.13 11.33
C THR A 62 -10.08 -1.11 12.44
N SER A 63 -11.02 -2.01 12.74
CA SER A 63 -10.75 -3.15 13.62
C SER A 63 -9.61 -3.97 13.05
N GLY A 64 -8.60 -4.29 13.86
CA GLY A 64 -7.40 -5.00 13.43
C GLY A 64 -6.31 -4.15 12.76
N ALA A 65 -6.48 -2.83 12.66
CA ALA A 65 -5.49 -1.95 12.00
C ALA A 65 -4.07 -2.07 12.58
N VAL A 66 -3.94 -2.22 13.90
CA VAL A 66 -2.63 -2.37 14.56
C VAL A 66 -1.95 -3.68 14.14
N GLU A 67 -2.68 -4.80 14.14
CA GLU A 67 -2.15 -6.09 13.72
C GLU A 67 -1.82 -6.10 12.22
N PHE A 68 -2.68 -5.49 11.40
CA PHE A 68 -2.40 -5.28 9.97
C PHE A 68 -1.09 -4.52 9.77
N ALA A 69 -0.90 -3.39 10.46
CA ALA A 69 0.31 -2.57 10.35
C ALA A 69 1.56 -3.32 10.85
N ARG A 70 1.44 -4.10 11.92
CA ARG A 70 2.52 -4.96 12.43
C ARG A 70 2.94 -6.00 11.40
N THR A 71 1.99 -6.76 10.85
CA THR A 71 2.28 -7.79 9.85
C THR A 71 2.86 -7.18 8.59
N LEU A 72 2.28 -6.09 8.07
CA LEU A 72 2.80 -5.37 6.92
C LEU A 72 4.25 -4.93 7.14
N ARG A 73 4.56 -4.32 8.29
CA ARG A 73 5.92 -3.93 8.66
C ARG A 73 6.87 -5.12 8.67
N SER A 74 6.51 -6.22 9.34
CA SER A 74 7.37 -7.40 9.42
C SER A 74 7.64 -8.04 8.05
N LEU A 75 6.65 -8.05 7.15
CA LEU A 75 6.83 -8.56 5.79
C LEU A 75 7.77 -7.68 4.97
N LEU A 76 7.66 -6.35 5.09
CA LEU A 76 8.57 -5.42 4.41
C LEU A 76 10.00 -5.55 4.95
N GLU A 77 10.17 -5.65 6.27
CA GLU A 77 11.49 -5.84 6.88
C GLU A 77 12.15 -7.18 6.47
N LYS A 78 11.37 -8.25 6.32
CA LYS A 78 11.86 -9.54 5.78
C LYS A 78 12.38 -9.44 4.35
N GLU A 79 11.84 -8.50 3.57
CA GLU A 79 12.26 -8.20 2.20
C GLU A 79 13.34 -7.12 2.15
N GLU A 80 14.04 -6.91 3.27
CA GLU A 80 15.16 -5.97 3.45
C GLU A 80 14.77 -4.50 3.21
N VAL A 81 13.48 -4.16 3.31
CA VAL A 81 13.02 -2.77 3.23
C VAL A 81 13.26 -2.07 4.55
N THR A 82 14.07 -1.01 4.53
CA THR A 82 14.31 -0.16 5.70
C THR A 82 13.17 0.84 5.87
N ILE A 83 12.46 0.76 6.99
CA ILE A 83 11.41 1.72 7.37
C ILE A 83 12.03 2.82 8.24
N ARG A 84 11.94 4.07 7.77
CA ARG A 84 12.46 5.24 8.48
C ARG A 84 11.57 6.45 8.23
N ALA A 85 11.71 7.46 9.08
CA ALA A 85 11.09 8.76 8.81
C ALA A 85 11.61 9.32 7.48
N PRO A 86 10.73 9.92 6.65
CA PRO A 86 11.16 10.57 5.42
C PRO A 86 12.14 11.70 5.73
N ASN A 87 13.25 11.75 4.99
CA ASN A 87 14.24 12.82 5.14
C ASN A 87 13.85 13.98 4.22
N PHE A 88 13.05 14.90 4.73
CA PHE A 88 12.75 16.14 4.03
C PHE A 88 13.91 17.13 4.23
N SER A 89 15.06 16.85 3.60
CA SER A 89 16.02 17.93 3.39
C SER A 89 15.33 18.95 2.47
N ARG A 90 15.09 20.15 2.98
CA ARG A 90 14.70 21.29 2.16
C ARG A 90 15.84 21.71 1.24
#